data_AF-A0A2H5QYY5-F1
#
_entry.id   AF-A0A2H5QYY5-F1
#
_cell.length_a   1.000
_cell.length_b   1.000
_cell.length_c   1.000
_cell.angle_alpha   90.00
_cell.angle_beta   90.00
_cell.angle_gamma   90.00
#
_symmetry.space_group_name_H-M   'P 1'
#
loop_
_entity.id
_entity.type
_entity.pdbx_description
1 polymer ?
#
loop_
_entity_poly.entity_id
_entity_poly.type
_entity_poly.pdbx_seq_one_letter_code
_entity_poly.pdbx_strand_id
1 'polypeptide(L)'
;DSMVFDDRLNSYLCGRQHTMSKSMTDVDMLLIPVNLDGAHWVLARVDFRKNKVWIYDSLLTFRDDKRYKLKFKPLEVIFPRWLEYVGFYNIRPELRSEDPWKVIAVKSAPQQERGTGDCGVFVLMVTCI
;
A
#
# COMPACT_ATOMS: atom_id res chain seq x y z
N ASP A 1 15.81 7.03 -19.63
CA ASP A 1 14.94 5.86 -19.41
C ASP A 1 13.64 6.25 -18.75
N SER A 2 12.57 6.35 -19.54
CA SER A 2 11.21 6.56 -19.03
C SER A 2 10.67 5.23 -18.51
N MET A 3 10.38 5.16 -17.21
CA MET A 3 9.60 4.06 -16.64
C MET A 3 8.19 4.11 -17.25
N VAL A 4 7.91 3.27 -18.24
CA VAL A 4 6.56 3.12 -18.81
C VAL A 4 5.77 2.22 -17.88
N PHE A 5 4.83 2.82 -17.14
CA PHE A 5 3.89 2.07 -16.29
C PHE A 5 2.76 1.51 -17.15
N ASP A 6 2.29 0.30 -16.80
CA ASP A 6 1.19 -0.38 -17.50
C ASP A 6 -0.08 0.48 -17.53
N ASP A 7 -0.69 0.63 -18.71
CA ASP A 7 -1.90 1.43 -18.92
C ASP A 7 -3.08 1.00 -18.04
N ARG A 8 -3.18 -0.29 -17.69
CA ARG A 8 -4.23 -0.80 -16.79
C ARG A 8 -4.04 -0.29 -15.38
N LEU A 9 -2.81 -0.26 -14.86
CA LEU A 9 -2.54 0.26 -13.53
C LEU A 9 -2.92 1.74 -13.46
N ASN A 10 -2.57 2.52 -14.49
CA ASN A 10 -2.99 3.92 -14.60
C ASN A 10 -4.53 4.07 -14.64
N SER A 11 -5.25 3.18 -15.34
CA SER A 11 -6.73 3.18 -15.36
C SER A 11 -7.34 2.99 -13.97
N TYR A 12 -6.81 2.06 -13.18
CA TYR A 12 -7.25 1.86 -11.79
C TYR A 12 -7.00 3.11 -10.93
N LEU A 13 -5.80 3.69 -11.04
CA LEU A 13 -5.38 4.82 -10.21
C LEU A 13 -6.07 6.13 -10.58
N CYS A 14 -6.40 6.33 -11.86
CA CYS A 14 -7.22 7.46 -12.30
C CYS A 14 -8.72 7.25 -12.06
N GLY A 15 -9.11 6.13 -11.44
CA GLY A 15 -10.51 5.81 -11.16
C GLY A 15 -11.35 5.53 -12.42
N ARG A 16 -10.73 5.11 -13.53
CA ARG A 16 -11.39 4.91 -14.82
C ARG A 16 -11.89 3.48 -15.03
N GLN A 17 -11.46 2.54 -14.18
CA GLN A 17 -11.71 1.13 -14.40
C GLN A 17 -13.13 0.67 -14.00
N HIS A 18 -13.70 1.22 -12.92
CA HIS A 18 -15.04 0.84 -12.44
C HIS A 18 -15.91 2.06 -12.19
N THR A 19 -17.23 1.87 -12.28
CA THR A 19 -18.24 2.95 -12.14
C THR A 19 -18.18 3.67 -10.81
N MET A 20 -17.72 3.01 -9.74
CA MET A 20 -17.59 3.57 -8.38
C MET A 20 -16.14 3.79 -7.95
N SER A 21 -15.19 3.74 -8.88
CA SER A 21 -13.80 4.07 -8.58
C SER A 21 -13.63 5.57 -8.34
N LYS A 22 -12.74 5.91 -7.42
CA LYS A 22 -12.25 7.27 -7.22
C LYS A 22 -10.83 7.38 -7.78
N SER A 23 -10.47 8.54 -8.30
CA SER A 23 -9.08 8.81 -8.62
C SER A 23 -8.26 8.81 -7.33
N MET A 24 -7.02 8.33 -7.39
CA MET A 24 -6.07 8.38 -6.29
C MET A 24 -5.82 9.82 -5.82
N THR A 25 -5.98 10.80 -6.71
CA THR A 25 -5.89 12.23 -6.36
C THR A 25 -7.05 12.71 -5.49
N ASP A 26 -8.15 11.97 -5.40
CA ASP A 26 -9.37 12.39 -4.69
C ASP A 26 -9.47 11.77 -3.28
N VAL A 27 -8.44 11.06 -2.85
CA VAL A 27 -8.39 10.37 -1.56
C VAL A 27 -7.18 10.84 -0.74
N ASP A 28 -7.30 10.79 0.58
CA ASP A 28 -6.19 11.08 1.50
C ASP A 28 -5.42 9.81 1.92
N MET A 29 -5.96 8.65 1.58
CA MET A 29 -5.43 7.34 1.96
C MET A 29 -5.63 6.35 0.81
N LEU A 30 -4.63 5.52 0.57
CA LEU A 30 -4.69 4.42 -0.38
C LEU A 30 -4.52 3.08 0.34
N LEU A 31 -5.37 2.11 -0.01
CA LEU A 31 -5.33 0.75 0.51
C LEU A 31 -4.88 -0.19 -0.61
N ILE A 32 -3.77 -0.89 -0.40
CA ILE A 32 -3.17 -1.78 -1.38
C ILE A 32 -3.12 -3.19 -0.79
N PRO A 33 -4.01 -4.10 -1.23
CA PRO A 33 -3.85 -5.53 -0.95
C PRO A 33 -2.59 -6.03 -1.64
N VAL A 34 -1.70 -6.65 -0.86
CA VAL A 34 -0.45 -7.24 -1.37
C VAL A 34 -0.52 -8.74 -1.13
N ASN A 35 -0.44 -9.52 -2.20
CA ASN A 35 -0.31 -10.97 -2.10
C ASN A 35 1.17 -11.34 -2.01
N LEU A 36 1.57 -11.98 -0.92
CA LEU A 36 2.91 -12.50 -0.70
C LEU A 36 2.98 -13.94 -1.21
N ASP A 37 3.84 -14.16 -2.20
CA ASP A 37 4.21 -15.47 -2.77
C ASP A 37 3.02 -16.32 -3.26
N GLY A 38 1.90 -15.69 -3.65
CA GLY A 38 0.70 -16.40 -4.10
C GLY A 38 -0.18 -16.95 -2.97
N ALA A 39 0.23 -16.81 -1.70
CA ALA A 39 -0.32 -17.60 -0.60
C ALA A 39 -0.90 -16.78 0.55
N HIS A 40 -0.41 -15.58 0.79
CA HIS A 40 -0.78 -14.80 1.98
C HIS A 40 -1.09 -13.35 1.63
N TRP A 41 -2.27 -12.86 2.02
CA TRP A 41 -2.67 -11.48 1.78
C TRP A 41 -2.34 -10.60 2.98
N VAL A 42 -1.72 -9.47 2.70
CA VAL A 42 -1.48 -8.39 3.67
C VAL A 42 -2.02 -7.08 3.12
N LEU A 43 -2.30 -6.12 3.99
CA LEU A 43 -2.77 -4.80 3.59
C LEU A 43 -1.67 -3.76 3.82
N ALA A 44 -1.30 -3.05 2.76
CA ALA A 44 -0.52 -1.84 2.84
C ALA A 44 -1.45 -0.62 2.83
N ARG A 45 -1.47 0.13 3.94
CA ARG A 45 -2.21 1.39 4.08
C ARG A 45 -1.26 2.57 3.93
N VAL A 46 -1.42 3.32 2.86
CA VAL A 46 -0.64 4.52 2.53
C VAL A 46 -1.29 5.74 3.18
N ASP A 47 -0.52 6.48 3.97
CA ASP A 47 -0.85 7.80 4.49
C ASP A 47 0.08 8.82 3.82
N PHE A 48 -0.45 9.53 2.83
CA PHE A 48 0.33 10.48 2.01
C PHE A 48 0.89 11.62 2.86
N ARG A 49 0.11 12.15 3.82
CA ARG A 49 0.53 13.28 4.65
C ARG A 49 1.73 12.93 5.52
N LYS A 50 1.78 11.69 6.01
CA LYS A 50 2.84 11.23 6.91
C LYS A 50 4.00 10.58 6.17
N ASN A 51 3.92 10.41 4.85
CA ASN A 51 4.84 9.58 4.06
C ASN A 51 5.05 8.19 4.72
N LYS A 52 3.96 7.57 5.18
CA LYS A 52 4.00 6.28 5.89
C LYS A 52 3.16 5.24 5.19
N VAL A 53 3.68 4.02 5.13
CA VAL A 53 2.94 2.83 4.69
C VAL A 53 2.85 1.86 5.86
N TRP A 54 1.65 1.62 6.36
CA TRP A 54 1.38 0.68 7.44
C TRP A 54 1.03 -0.68 6.86
N ILE A 55 1.82 -1.71 7.22
CA ILE A 55 1.57 -3.08 6.79
C ILE A 55 0.81 -3.81 7.90
N TYR A 56 -0.44 -4.15 7.61
CA TYR A 56 -1.27 -5.00 8.44
C TYR A 56 -1.18 -6.43 7.94
N ASP A 57 -0.70 -7.29 8.81
CA ASP A 57 -0.43 -8.69 8.53
C ASP A 57 -1.10 -9.53 9.62
N SER A 58 -2.08 -10.35 9.22
CA SER A 58 -2.81 -11.25 10.12
C SER A 58 -2.03 -12.49 10.51
N LEU A 59 -0.90 -12.76 9.85
CA LEU A 59 -0.08 -13.94 10.05
C LEU A 59 1.38 -13.52 10.22
N LEU A 60 1.69 -12.89 11.35
CA LEU A 60 3.05 -12.40 11.62
C LEU A 60 4.02 -13.55 11.91
N THR A 61 4.51 -14.17 10.86
CA THR A 61 5.63 -15.11 10.91
C THR A 61 6.93 -14.35 10.68
N PHE A 62 7.61 -13.98 11.77
CA PHE A 62 8.98 -13.44 11.82
C PHE A 62 9.21 -12.04 11.19
N ARG A 63 9.05 -11.01 12.02
CA ARG A 63 9.22 -9.57 11.67
C ARG A 63 10.67 -9.14 11.40
N ASP A 64 11.64 -9.92 11.84
CA ASP A 64 13.06 -9.60 11.70
C ASP A 64 13.71 -10.28 10.50
N ASP A 65 12.93 -11.02 9.71
CA ASP A 65 13.42 -11.50 8.43
C ASP A 65 13.66 -10.30 7.50
N LYS A 66 14.93 -10.07 7.17
CA LYS A 66 15.34 -9.09 6.16
C LYS A 66 14.58 -9.32 4.85
N ARG A 67 14.26 -10.57 4.51
CA ARG A 67 13.47 -10.92 3.32
C ARG A 67 12.06 -10.37 3.38
N TYR A 68 11.39 -10.44 4.54
CA TYR A 68 10.05 -9.88 4.71
C TYR A 68 10.05 -8.37 4.46
N LYS A 69 10.99 -7.62 5.08
CA LYS A 69 11.11 -6.17 4.88
C LYS A 69 11.43 -5.82 3.42
N LEU A 70 12.24 -6.63 2.74
CA LEU A 70 12.58 -6.42 1.32
C LEU A 70 11.37 -6.49 0.39
N LYS A 71 10.35 -7.30 0.70
CA LYS A 71 9.12 -7.40 -0.12
C LYS A 71 8.37 -6.08 -0.24
N PHE A 72 8.46 -5.22 0.77
CA PHE A 72 7.78 -3.92 0.80
C PHE A 72 8.69 -2.74 0.47
N LYS A 73 10.00 -2.98 0.25
CA LYS A 73 10.95 -1.90 -0.07
C LYS A 73 10.54 -1.06 -1.29
N PRO A 74 9.90 -1.61 -2.34
CA PRO A 74 9.36 -0.80 -3.44
C PRO A 74 8.36 0.27 -2.98
N LEU A 75 7.56 0.03 -1.94
CA LEU A 75 6.62 1.02 -1.39
C LEU A 75 7.33 2.17 -0.65
N GLU A 76 8.57 1.94 -0.21
CA GLU A 76 9.39 2.97 0.44
C GLU A 76 10.21 3.79 -0.56
N VAL A 77 10.61 3.21 -1.70
CA VAL A 77 11.58 3.82 -2.62
C VAL A 77 10.99 4.14 -4.00
N ILE A 78 10.26 3.18 -4.59
CA ILE A 78 9.75 3.31 -5.96
C ILE A 78 8.42 4.07 -5.95
N PHE A 79 7.52 3.75 -5.03
CA PHE A 79 6.21 4.40 -4.92
C PHE A 79 6.30 5.93 -4.78
N PRO A 80 7.17 6.51 -3.91
CA PRO A 80 7.30 7.96 -3.81
C PRO A 80 7.84 8.61 -5.09
N ARG A 81 8.81 7.98 -5.75
CA ARG A 81 9.36 8.46 -7.04
C ARG A 81 8.30 8.42 -8.13
N TRP A 82 7.46 7.40 -8.11
CA TRP A 82 6.34 7.29 -9.02
C TRP A 82 5.31 8.40 -8.78
N LEU A 83 4.97 8.72 -7.52
CA LEU A 83 4.08 9.87 -7.21
C LEU A 83 4.61 11.19 -7.79
N GLU A 84 5.92 11.43 -7.70
CA GLU A 84 6.55 12.61 -8.31
C GLU A 84 6.47 12.54 -9.85
N TYR A 85 6.79 11.39 -10.44
CA TYR A 85 6.77 11.18 -11.88
C TYR A 85 5.39 11.43 -12.50
N VAL A 86 4.32 10.97 -11.85
CA VAL A 86 2.95 11.20 -12.32
C VAL A 86 2.39 12.57 -11.92
N GLY A 87 3.20 13.42 -11.29
CA GLY A 87 2.81 14.77 -10.89
C GLY A 87 1.75 14.81 -9.79
N PHE A 88 1.65 13.79 -8.95
CA PHE A 88 0.64 13.69 -7.88
C PHE A 88 0.63 14.95 -7.00
N TYR A 89 1.81 15.42 -6.58
CA TYR A 89 1.95 16.60 -5.72
C TYR A 89 1.73 17.93 -6.44
N ASN A 90 1.68 17.95 -7.78
CA ASN A 90 1.22 19.15 -8.51
C ASN A 90 -0.29 19.33 -8.37
N ILE A 91 -1.02 18.23 -8.17
CA ILE A 91 -2.48 18.20 -7.98
C ILE A 91 -2.83 18.32 -6.49
N ARG A 92 -2.05 17.65 -5.63
CA ARG A 92 -2.25 17.60 -4.17
C ARG A 92 -1.03 18.15 -3.40
N PRO A 93 -0.66 19.44 -3.58
CA PRO A 93 0.53 20.02 -2.96
C PRO A 93 0.47 20.00 -1.42
N GLU A 94 -0.74 20.06 -0.85
CA GLU A 94 -0.97 20.05 0.60
C GLU A 94 -0.67 18.68 1.26
N LEU A 95 -0.51 17.62 0.46
CA LEU A 95 -0.11 16.30 0.95
C LEU A 95 1.41 16.08 0.90
N ARG A 96 2.18 17.04 0.37
CA ARG A 96 3.64 16.93 0.28
C ARG A 96 4.26 17.06 1.68
N SER A 97 5.15 16.14 2.03
CA SER A 97 5.89 16.15 3.29
C SER A 97 7.38 16.00 3.02
N GLU A 98 8.21 16.66 3.83
CA GLU A 98 9.68 16.57 3.81
C GLU A 98 10.17 15.28 4.49
N ASP A 99 9.33 14.61 5.27
CA ASP A 99 9.69 13.36 5.93
C ASP A 99 10.01 12.28 4.89
N PRO A 100 11.08 11.48 5.07
CA PRO A 100 11.33 10.37 4.18
C PRO A 100 10.22 9.32 4.31
N TRP A 101 9.87 8.70 3.18
CA TRP A 101 8.94 7.59 3.16
C TRP A 101 9.42 6.41 4.02
N LYS A 102 8.52 5.82 4.79
CA LYS A 102 8.81 4.66 5.66
C LYS A 102 7.71 3.62 5.62
N VAL A 103 8.12 2.36 5.54
CA VAL A 103 7.21 1.21 5.71
C VAL A 103 7.28 0.70 7.15
N ILE A 104 6.11 0.52 7.77
CA ILE A 104 6.00 0.13 9.19
C ILE A 104 5.04 -1.06 9.31
N ALA A 105 5.55 -2.18 9.82
CA ALA A 105 4.69 -3.32 10.16
C ALA A 105 3.92 -3.05 11.46
N VAL A 106 2.60 -3.20 11.41
CA VAL A 106 1.71 -2.95 12.56
C VAL A 106 1.83 -4.12 13.54
N LYS A 107 2.26 -3.83 14.77
CA LYS A 107 2.46 -4.86 15.79
C LYS A 107 1.20 -5.37 16.43
N SER A 108 0.22 -4.49 16.58
CA SER A 108 -1.07 -4.73 17.22
C SER A 108 -2.16 -5.19 16.25
N ALA A 109 -1.81 -5.59 15.02
CA ALA A 109 -2.80 -6.07 14.07
C ALA A 109 -3.45 -7.37 14.58
N PRO A 110 -4.79 -7.54 14.46
CA PRO A 110 -5.45 -8.80 14.76
C PRO A 110 -4.79 -9.97 14.03
N GLN A 111 -4.64 -11.11 14.71
CA GLN A 111 -3.98 -12.29 14.16
C GLN A 111 -5.01 -13.37 13.86
N GLN A 112 -4.86 -14.04 12.72
CA GLN A 112 -5.64 -15.23 12.39
C GLN A 112 -5.01 -16.49 13.00
N GLU A 113 -5.80 -17.55 13.07
CA GLU A 113 -5.26 -18.87 13.34
C GLU A 113 -4.46 -19.38 12.13
N ARG A 114 -3.37 -20.11 12.40
CA ARG A 114 -2.52 -20.63 11.31
C ARG A 114 -3.26 -21.71 10.54
N GLY A 115 -3.22 -21.62 9.21
CA GLY A 115 -3.79 -22.64 8.33
C GLY A 115 -5.29 -22.48 8.03
N THR A 116 -5.97 -21.47 8.57
CA THR A 116 -7.39 -21.22 8.28
C THR A 116 -7.63 -20.54 6.92
N GLY A 117 -6.63 -19.80 6.42
CA GLY A 117 -6.74 -19.07 5.15
C GLY A 117 -7.49 -17.74 5.26
N ASP A 118 -7.77 -17.24 6.47
CA ASP A 118 -8.61 -16.05 6.69
C ASP A 118 -7.97 -14.70 6.29
N CYS A 119 -6.74 -14.70 5.75
CA CYS A 119 -5.95 -13.50 5.50
C CYS A 119 -6.69 -12.44 4.66
N GLY A 120 -7.48 -12.87 3.66
CA GLY A 120 -8.31 -11.96 2.86
C GLY A 120 -9.39 -11.24 3.67
N VAL A 121 -9.99 -11.92 4.67
CA VAL A 121 -11.00 -11.31 5.56
C VAL A 121 -10.34 -10.30 6.49
N PHE A 122 -9.14 -10.60 7.00
CA PHE A 122 -8.39 -9.68 7.84
C PHE A 122 -7.94 -8.43 7.09
N VAL A 123 -7.61 -8.54 5.79
CA VAL A 123 -7.38 -7.37 4.93
C VAL A 123 -8.60 -6.44 4.93
N LEU A 124 -9.82 -6.99 4.83
CA LEU A 124 -11.04 -6.19 4.83
C LEU A 124 -11.36 -5.58 6.20
N MET A 125 -11.15 -6.32 7.28
CA MET A 125 -11.43 -5.85 8.65
C MET A 125 -10.72 -4.52 8.96
N VAL A 126 -9.48 -4.37 8.53
CA VAL A 126 -8.68 -3.16 8.77
C VAL A 126 -9.25 -1.93 8.07
N THR A 127 -10.04 -2.11 7.01
CA THR A 127 -10.64 -1.02 6.23
C THR A 127 -11.89 -0.42 6.89
N CYS A 128 -12.45 -1.10 7.90
CA CYS A 128 -13.65 -0.67 8.63
C CYS A 128 -13.33 0.11 9.92
N ILE A 129 -12.05 0.40 10.18
CA ILE A 129 -11.55 1.13 11.35
C ILE A 129 -11.18 2.56 10.94
#